data_AF-A0A1N7LVY7-F1
#
_entry.id   AF-A0A1N7LVY7-F1
#
_cell.length_a   1.000
_cell.length_b   1.000
_cell.length_c   1.000
_cell.angle_alpha   90.00
_cell.angle_beta   90.00
_cell.angle_gamma   90.00
#
_symmetry.space_group_name_H-M   'P 1'
#
loop_
_entity.id
_entity.type
_entity.pdbx_description
1 polymer ?
#
loop_
_entity_poly.entity_id
_entity_poly.type
_entity_poly.pdbx_seq_one_letter_code
_entity_poly.pdbx_strand_id
1 'polypeptide(L)'
;MIAVGVNDEGYREILGLMLGNSESESSWREFFAWLKQRGLSGVDIVVSDSHSGLVKALQTEFQGCTWQRCQTHFMRNLLDATPKAVQEEVYQQVRAVLDAPDLKTARLLKDAFVEAYAEKAPKAVQVLENGFDDVTAVLVLPERYRRRLRTTNDVERLNEEIRRRERVIRIFPNRESAIRLLGRY
;
A
#
# COMPACT_ATOMS: atom_id res chain seq x y z
N MET A 1 -0.84 2.71 -14.09
CA MET A 1 -0.03 2.01 -13.07
C MET A 1 1.26 2.79 -12.86
N ILE A 2 1.63 3.02 -11.60
CA ILE A 2 2.85 3.74 -11.23
C ILE A 2 3.54 2.94 -10.12
N ALA A 3 4.86 2.81 -10.21
CA ALA A 3 5.69 2.26 -9.15
C ALA A 3 6.74 3.28 -8.73
N VAL A 4 6.87 3.44 -7.41
CA VAL A 4 7.92 4.24 -6.76
C VAL A 4 8.71 3.30 -5.87
N GLY A 5 10.03 3.40 -5.90
CA GLY A 5 10.96 2.61 -5.13
C GLY A 5 11.67 3.46 -4.07
N VAL A 6 12.19 2.79 -3.06
CA VAL A 6 13.17 3.35 -2.12
C VAL A 6 14.42 2.48 -2.25
N ASN A 7 15.56 3.07 -2.63
CA ASN A 7 16.81 2.32 -2.76
C ASN A 7 17.47 2.08 -1.39
N ASP A 8 18.58 1.36 -1.38
CA ASP A 8 19.37 1.01 -0.18
C ASP A 8 19.91 2.25 0.56
N GLU A 9 20.27 3.30 -0.18
CA GLU A 9 20.62 4.63 0.33
C GLU A 9 19.42 5.40 0.91
N GLY A 10 18.20 4.92 0.69
CA GLY A 10 16.97 5.53 1.18
C GLY A 10 16.45 6.67 0.30
N TYR A 11 16.94 6.82 -0.93
CA TYR A 11 16.39 7.76 -1.92
C TYR A 11 15.15 7.19 -2.59
N ARG A 12 14.22 8.09 -2.94
CA ARG A 12 12.97 7.74 -3.62
C ARG A 12 13.15 7.92 -5.12
N GLU A 13 12.69 6.95 -5.89
CA GLU A 13 12.83 6.94 -7.34
C GLU A 13 11.52 6.47 -8.00
N ILE A 14 11.16 7.09 -9.12
CA ILE A 14 10.06 6.58 -9.94
C ILE A 14 10.61 5.41 -10.75
N LEU A 15 10.20 4.19 -10.40
CA LEU A 15 10.64 2.98 -11.09
C LEU A 15 9.98 2.88 -12.47
N GLY A 16 8.72 3.30 -12.57
CA GLY A 16 8.08 3.46 -13.87
C GLY A 16 6.60 3.77 -13.84
N LEU A 17 6.10 4.08 -15.03
CA LEU A 17 4.71 4.41 -15.29
C LEU A 17 4.26 3.65 -16.55
N MET A 18 3.10 3.02 -16.46
CA MET A 18 2.47 2.32 -17.59
C MET A 18 0.99 2.65 -17.66
N LEU A 19 0.53 3.00 -18.85
CA LEU A 19 -0.89 3.18 -19.16
C LEU A 19 -1.55 1.80 -19.31
N GLY A 20 -2.42 1.45 -18.38
CA GLY A 20 -3.25 0.24 -18.46
C GLY A 20 -4.69 0.57 -18.80
N ASN A 21 -5.39 -0.36 -19.43
CA ASN A 21 -6.84 -0.24 -19.72
C ASN A 21 -7.70 -0.70 -18.55
N SER A 22 -7.13 -1.43 -17.59
CA SER A 22 -7.78 -1.94 -16.39
C SER A 22 -6.73 -2.22 -15.30
N GLU A 23 -7.17 -2.32 -14.05
CA GLU A 23 -6.35 -2.75 -12.91
C GLU A 23 -6.46 -4.28 -12.67
N SER A 24 -6.59 -5.07 -13.74
CA SER A 24 -6.65 -6.53 -13.63
C SER A 24 -5.30 -7.14 -13.24
N GLU A 25 -5.33 -8.39 -12.76
CA GLU A 25 -4.12 -9.16 -12.46
C GLU A 25 -3.17 -9.21 -13.67
N SER A 26 -3.70 -9.44 -14.88
CA SER A 26 -2.91 -9.45 -16.11
C SER A 26 -2.17 -8.13 -16.36
N SER A 27 -2.82 -6.99 -16.13
CA SER A 27 -2.22 -5.66 -16.29
C SER A 27 -1.09 -5.42 -15.29
N TRP A 28 -1.27 -5.85 -14.02
CA TRP A 28 -0.22 -5.76 -13.01
C TRP A 28 0.96 -6.68 -13.31
N ARG A 29 0.71 -7.90 -13.80
CA ARG A 29 1.78 -8.81 -14.23
C ARG A 29 2.59 -8.25 -15.40
N GLU A 30 1.92 -7.68 -16.40
CA GLU A 30 2.59 -7.00 -17.51
C GLU A 30 3.47 -5.84 -17.00
N PHE A 31 2.94 -5.04 -16.08
CA PHE A 31 3.69 -3.94 -15.49
C PHE A 31 4.92 -4.39 -14.70
N PHE A 32 4.79 -5.42 -13.87
CA PHE A 32 5.90 -5.98 -13.10
C PHE A 32 6.95 -6.64 -13.99
N ALA A 33 6.53 -7.40 -15.01
CA ALA A 33 7.45 -7.98 -15.99
C ALA A 33 8.23 -6.89 -16.73
N TRP A 34 7.58 -5.80 -17.12
CA TRP A 34 8.22 -4.65 -17.76
C TRP A 34 9.26 -3.96 -16.84
N LEU A 35 8.97 -3.81 -15.55
CA LEU A 35 9.96 -3.27 -14.60
C LEU A 35 11.20 -4.18 -14.47
N LYS A 36 11.00 -5.49 -14.39
CA LYS A 36 12.11 -6.47 -14.31
C LYS A 36 12.96 -6.49 -15.59
N GLN A 37 12.33 -6.42 -16.76
CA GLN A 37 13.04 -6.33 -18.05
C GLN A 37 13.95 -5.09 -18.12
N ARG A 38 13.59 -4.02 -17.40
CA ARG A 38 14.39 -2.80 -17.27
C ARG A 38 15.47 -2.88 -16.18
N GLY A 39 15.61 -4.02 -15.51
CA GLY A 39 16.64 -4.28 -14.51
C GLY A 39 16.18 -4.26 -13.06
N LEU A 40 14.88 -4.08 -12.77
CA LEU A 40 14.39 -4.17 -11.40
C LEU A 40 14.61 -5.59 -10.85
N SER A 41 15.40 -5.69 -9.79
CA SER A 41 15.74 -6.94 -9.10
C SER A 41 15.95 -6.66 -7.61
N GLY A 42 16.00 -7.71 -6.78
CA GLY A 42 16.25 -7.58 -5.34
C GLY A 42 15.16 -6.82 -4.58
N VAL A 43 13.89 -6.98 -4.95
CA VAL A 43 12.78 -6.31 -4.26
C VAL A 43 12.50 -7.02 -2.94
N ASP A 44 12.83 -6.37 -1.82
CA ASP A 44 12.61 -6.91 -0.47
C ASP A 44 11.15 -6.80 -0.01
N ILE A 45 10.53 -5.66 -0.31
CA ILE A 45 9.18 -5.33 0.14
C ILE A 45 8.41 -4.54 -0.93
N VAL A 46 7.13 -4.85 -1.06
CA VAL A 46 6.18 -4.09 -1.88
C VAL A 46 5.00 -3.66 -1.01
N VAL A 47 4.66 -2.38 -1.11
CA VAL A 47 3.55 -1.76 -0.36
C VAL A 47 2.47 -1.34 -1.34
N SER A 48 1.24 -1.80 -1.12
CA SER A 48 0.09 -1.46 -1.97
C SER A 48 -1.20 -1.41 -1.16
N ASP A 49 -2.30 -0.98 -1.78
CA ASP A 49 -3.62 -1.34 -1.27
C ASP A 49 -3.86 -2.87 -1.38
N SER A 50 -5.03 -3.32 -0.92
CA SER A 50 -5.42 -4.74 -0.97
C SER A 50 -6.18 -5.11 -2.25
N HIS A 51 -5.90 -4.46 -3.39
CA HIS A 51 -6.54 -4.82 -4.65
C HIS A 51 -6.15 -6.24 -5.06
N SER A 52 -7.14 -7.13 -5.19
CA SER A 52 -6.91 -8.58 -5.34
C SER A 52 -6.07 -8.94 -6.57
N GLY A 53 -6.26 -8.24 -7.70
CA GLY A 53 -5.46 -8.44 -8.90
C GLY A 53 -3.99 -8.05 -8.72
N LEU A 54 -3.70 -7.02 -7.92
CA LEU A 54 -2.33 -6.57 -7.65
C LEU A 54 -1.62 -7.59 -6.75
N VAL A 55 -2.26 -8.01 -5.65
CA VAL A 55 -1.66 -8.94 -4.69
C VAL A 55 -1.34 -10.29 -5.34
N LYS A 56 -2.23 -10.83 -6.17
CA LYS A 56 -1.97 -12.07 -6.92
C LYS A 56 -0.82 -11.93 -7.92
N ALA A 57 -0.78 -10.82 -8.65
CA ALA A 57 0.31 -10.53 -9.58
C ALA A 57 1.65 -10.42 -8.83
N LEU A 58 1.67 -9.77 -7.67
CA LEU A 58 2.85 -9.60 -6.83
C LEU A 58 3.37 -10.95 -6.33
N GLN A 59 2.49 -11.81 -5.80
CA GLN A 59 2.86 -13.15 -5.34
C GLN A 59 3.45 -14.02 -6.46
N THR A 60 3.01 -13.81 -7.71
CA THR A 60 3.53 -14.54 -8.87
C THR A 60 4.87 -13.97 -9.33
N GLU A 61 4.99 -12.65 -9.41
CA GLU A 61 6.13 -11.99 -10.03
C GLU A 61 7.29 -11.77 -9.04
N PHE A 62 7.05 -11.46 -7.78
CA PHE A 62 8.08 -11.16 -6.80
C PHE A 62 8.15 -12.25 -5.72
N GLN A 63 8.61 -13.44 -6.11
CA GLN A 63 8.82 -14.54 -5.17
C GLN A 63 9.89 -14.18 -4.13
N GLY A 64 9.61 -14.44 -2.84
CA GLY A 64 10.48 -14.08 -1.73
C GLY A 64 10.35 -12.63 -1.26
N CYS A 65 9.60 -11.78 -1.98
CA CYS A 65 9.29 -10.43 -1.53
C CYS A 65 8.23 -10.45 -0.42
N THR A 66 8.41 -9.58 0.57
CA THR A 66 7.39 -9.30 1.57
C THR A 66 6.32 -8.39 0.97
N TRP A 67 5.05 -8.72 1.14
CA TRP A 67 3.96 -7.79 0.82
C TRP A 67 3.46 -7.12 2.09
N GLN A 68 3.29 -5.81 2.01
CA GLN A 68 2.70 -4.98 3.07
C GLN A 68 1.45 -4.30 2.53
N ARG A 69 0.33 -4.46 3.24
CA ARG A 69 -0.87 -3.66 2.99
C ARG A 69 -0.67 -2.25 3.53
N CYS A 70 -1.05 -1.25 2.74
CA CYS A 70 -1.00 0.16 3.12
C CYS A 70 -1.80 0.41 4.41
N GLN A 71 -1.13 0.96 5.42
CA GLN A 71 -1.72 1.26 6.73
C GLN A 71 -2.85 2.28 6.64
N THR A 72 -2.74 3.29 5.76
CA THR A 72 -3.79 4.31 5.57
C THR A 72 -5.09 3.67 5.07
N HIS A 73 -5.00 2.84 4.03
CA HIS A 73 -6.17 2.14 3.46
C HIS A 73 -6.74 1.12 4.43
N PHE A 74 -5.88 0.38 5.11
CA PHE A 74 -6.30 -0.57 6.14
C PHE A 74 -7.08 0.13 7.27
N MET A 75 -6.54 1.23 7.81
CA MET A 75 -7.21 2.01 8.85
C MET A 75 -8.57 2.52 8.38
N ARG A 76 -8.67 3.03 7.14
CA ARG A 76 -9.97 3.45 6.57
C ARG A 76 -10.97 2.30 6.56
N ASN A 77 -10.59 1.14 6.02
CA ASN A 77 -11.48 -0.02 5.94
C ASN A 77 -11.91 -0.51 7.34
N LEU A 78 -11.01 -0.45 8.31
CA LEU A 78 -11.31 -0.81 9.69
C LEU A 78 -12.29 0.17 10.33
N LEU A 79 -12.07 1.48 10.14
CA LEU A 79 -12.97 2.51 10.66
C LEU A 79 -14.35 2.48 9.99
N ASP A 80 -14.43 2.15 8.71
CA ASP A 80 -15.71 1.96 8.00
C ASP A 80 -16.51 0.77 8.55
N ALA A 81 -15.80 -0.24 9.08
CA ALA A 81 -16.39 -1.39 9.77
C ALA A 81 -16.68 -1.12 11.27
N THR A 82 -16.32 0.05 11.78
CA THR A 82 -16.44 0.41 13.21
C THR A 82 -17.70 1.24 13.47
N PRO A 83 -18.49 0.94 14.50
CA PRO A 83 -19.61 1.81 14.91
C PRO A 83 -19.13 3.21 15.28
N LYS A 84 -19.83 4.24 14.80
CA LYS A 84 -19.45 5.67 15.00
C LYS A 84 -19.16 6.03 16.46
N ALA A 85 -19.89 5.44 17.41
CA ALA A 85 -19.78 5.74 18.84
C ALA A 85 -18.40 5.40 19.45
N VAL A 86 -17.68 4.43 18.88
CA VAL A 86 -16.36 3.97 19.39
C VAL A 86 -15.22 4.23 18.40
N GLN A 87 -15.52 4.92 17.29
CA GLN A 87 -14.60 5.06 16.17
C GLN A 87 -13.31 5.81 16.53
N GLU A 88 -13.40 6.83 17.39
CA GLU A 88 -12.24 7.59 17.86
C GLU A 88 -11.33 6.74 18.77
N GLU A 89 -11.89 5.99 19.71
CA GLU A 89 -11.13 5.11 20.59
C GLU A 89 -10.45 3.99 19.79
N VAL A 90 -11.21 3.34 18.89
CA VAL A 90 -10.70 2.28 18.01
C VAL A 90 -9.56 2.79 17.14
N TYR A 91 -9.67 4.02 16.59
CA TYR A 91 -8.59 4.63 15.83
C TYR A 91 -7.28 4.72 16.63
N GLN A 92 -7.34 5.20 17.88
CA GLN A 92 -6.15 5.34 18.72
C GLN A 92 -5.53 3.98 19.05
N GLN A 93 -6.35 2.98 19.38
CA GLN A 93 -5.87 1.64 19.72
C GLN A 93 -5.24 0.94 18.53
N VAL A 94 -5.89 0.96 17.36
CA VAL A 94 -5.32 0.38 16.14
C VAL A 94 -4.07 1.14 15.72
N ARG A 95 -4.04 2.47 15.87
CA ARG A 95 -2.84 3.25 15.59
C ARG A 95 -1.66 2.81 16.46
N ALA A 96 -1.89 2.55 17.74
CA ALA A 96 -0.85 2.02 18.63
C ALA A 96 -0.33 0.65 18.14
N VAL A 97 -1.21 -0.23 17.65
CA VAL A 97 -0.81 -1.51 17.02
C VAL A 97 0.09 -1.26 15.81
N LEU A 98 -0.29 -0.33 14.92
CA LEU A 98 0.45 -0.02 13.70
C LEU A 98 1.79 0.71 13.96
N ASP A 99 1.85 1.48 15.05
CA ASP A 99 3.01 2.25 15.49
C ASP A 99 3.97 1.45 16.38
N ALA A 100 3.64 0.21 16.73
CA ALA A 100 4.45 -0.65 17.59
C ALA A 100 5.92 -0.77 17.13
N PRO A 101 6.88 -0.86 18.08
CA PRO A 101 8.31 -0.93 17.77
C PRO A 101 8.72 -2.29 17.19
N ASP A 102 7.98 -3.35 17.51
CA ASP A 102 8.25 -4.72 17.09
C ASP A 102 6.97 -5.55 17.04
N LEU A 103 7.05 -6.73 16.41
CA LEU A 103 5.90 -7.61 16.19
C LEU A 103 5.35 -8.19 17.50
N LYS A 104 6.18 -8.37 18.53
CA LYS A 104 5.72 -8.89 19.83
C LYS A 104 4.81 -7.87 20.51
N THR A 105 5.21 -6.61 20.51
CA THR A 105 4.42 -5.49 21.03
C THR A 105 3.15 -5.29 20.20
N ALA A 106 3.24 -5.35 18.87
CA ALA A 106 2.07 -5.25 18.00
C ALA A 106 1.03 -6.35 18.31
N ARG A 107 1.48 -7.59 18.55
CA ARG A 107 0.60 -8.72 18.91
C ARG A 107 -0.07 -8.51 20.27
N LEU A 108 0.68 -8.08 21.28
CA LEU A 108 0.11 -7.78 22.60
C LEU A 108 -0.96 -6.69 22.53
N LEU A 109 -0.72 -5.63 21.76
CA LEU A 109 -1.70 -4.55 21.55
C LEU A 109 -2.92 -5.04 20.76
N LYS A 110 -2.71 -5.91 19.75
CA LYS A 110 -3.81 -6.55 19.02
C LYS A 110 -4.68 -7.36 19.97
N ASP A 111 -4.09 -8.22 20.80
CA ASP A 111 -4.83 -9.10 21.69
C ASP A 111 -5.67 -8.29 22.69
N ALA A 112 -5.10 -7.22 23.27
CA ALA A 112 -5.82 -6.28 24.12
C ALA A 112 -6.97 -5.57 23.38
N PHE A 113 -6.77 -5.21 22.11
CA PHE A 113 -7.83 -4.63 21.28
C PHE A 113 -8.97 -5.63 21.04
N VAL A 114 -8.65 -6.90 20.73
CA VAL A 114 -9.66 -7.95 20.52
C VAL A 114 -10.49 -8.12 21.79
N GLU A 115 -9.87 -8.23 22.95
CA GLU A 115 -10.56 -8.37 24.23
C GLU A 115 -11.49 -7.18 24.52
N ALA A 116 -11.03 -5.95 24.28
CA ALA A 116 -11.80 -4.75 24.58
C ALA A 116 -12.97 -4.48 23.61
N TYR A 117 -12.87 -4.93 22.35
CA TYR A 117 -13.79 -4.53 21.27
C TYR A 117 -14.52 -5.70 20.60
N ALA A 118 -14.31 -6.96 20.99
CA ALA A 118 -15.01 -8.11 20.43
C ALA A 118 -16.54 -7.95 20.42
N GLU A 119 -17.13 -7.44 21.51
CA GLU A 119 -18.58 -7.21 21.59
C GLU A 119 -19.00 -5.87 20.98
N LYS A 120 -18.20 -4.81 21.18
CA LYS A 120 -18.54 -3.44 20.79
C LYS A 120 -18.40 -3.19 19.29
N ALA A 121 -17.40 -3.81 18.65
CA ALA A 121 -17.05 -3.61 17.25
C ALA A 121 -16.54 -4.91 16.59
N PRO A 122 -17.35 -5.99 16.56
CA PRO A 122 -16.92 -7.31 16.08
C PRO A 122 -16.39 -7.29 14.64
N LYS A 123 -16.97 -6.44 13.77
CA LYS A 123 -16.50 -6.29 12.39
C LYS A 123 -15.12 -5.63 12.31
N ALA A 124 -14.84 -4.65 13.15
CA ALA A 124 -13.54 -3.99 13.22
C ALA A 124 -12.46 -4.95 13.72
N VAL A 125 -12.80 -5.77 14.74
CA VAL A 125 -11.96 -6.86 15.22
C VAL A 125 -11.63 -7.84 14.10
N GLN A 126 -12.64 -8.31 13.36
CA GLN A 126 -12.42 -9.22 12.24
C GLN A 126 -11.52 -8.62 11.14
N VAL A 127 -11.70 -7.32 10.83
CA VAL A 127 -10.80 -6.62 9.89
C VAL A 127 -9.38 -6.56 10.42
N LEU A 128 -9.18 -6.30 11.72
CA LEU A 128 -7.87 -6.29 12.34
C LEU A 128 -7.21 -7.66 12.30
N GLU A 129 -7.91 -8.69 12.74
CA GLU A 129 -7.36 -10.04 12.80
C GLU A 129 -6.93 -10.55 11.43
N ASN A 130 -7.78 -10.37 10.40
CA ASN A 130 -7.51 -10.84 9.05
C ASN A 130 -6.40 -10.07 8.35
N GLY A 131 -6.22 -8.79 8.68
CA GLY A 131 -5.23 -7.93 8.03
C GLY A 131 -3.95 -7.71 8.82
N PHE A 132 -3.85 -8.21 10.05
CA PHE A 132 -2.78 -7.88 11.00
C PHE A 132 -1.38 -8.20 10.44
N ASP A 133 -1.18 -9.39 9.90
CA ASP A 133 0.13 -9.79 9.37
C ASP A 133 0.49 -8.94 8.15
N ASP A 134 -0.45 -8.70 7.24
CA ASP A 134 -0.25 -7.87 6.05
C ASP A 134 0.11 -6.42 6.40
N VAL A 135 -0.47 -5.86 7.47
CA VAL A 135 -0.33 -4.46 7.86
C VAL A 135 0.84 -4.21 8.83
N THR A 136 1.44 -5.28 9.36
CA THR A 136 2.61 -5.22 10.25
C THR A 136 3.88 -5.81 9.63
N ALA A 137 3.82 -6.34 8.41
CA ALA A 137 4.97 -6.89 7.69
C ALA A 137 6.19 -5.93 7.60
N VAL A 138 5.95 -4.62 7.55
CA VAL A 138 6.97 -3.56 7.56
C VAL A 138 7.86 -3.59 8.81
N LEU A 139 7.42 -4.22 9.91
CA LEU A 139 8.21 -4.32 11.15
C LEU A 139 9.46 -5.19 11.01
N VAL A 140 9.54 -6.03 9.96
CA VAL A 140 10.77 -6.77 9.59
C VAL A 140 11.90 -5.83 9.16
N LEU A 141 11.57 -4.64 8.64
CA LEU A 141 12.58 -3.70 8.16
C LEU A 141 13.22 -2.91 9.31
N PRO A 142 14.45 -2.38 9.12
CA PRO A 142 15.02 -1.36 9.98
C PRO A 142 14.12 -0.12 10.09
N GLU A 143 14.09 0.49 11.28
CA GLU A 143 13.19 1.62 11.60
C GLU A 143 13.25 2.76 10.58
N ARG A 144 14.44 3.07 10.06
CA ARG A 144 14.68 4.13 9.07
C ARG A 144 13.82 4.01 7.81
N TYR A 145 13.45 2.79 7.42
CA TYR A 145 12.64 2.53 6.21
C TYR A 145 11.15 2.49 6.52
N ARG A 146 10.76 2.10 7.74
CA ARG A 146 9.36 1.85 8.12
C ARG A 146 8.47 3.05 7.86
N ARG A 147 8.90 4.26 8.24
CA ARG A 147 8.09 5.48 8.09
C ARG A 147 7.66 5.72 6.64
N ARG A 148 8.51 5.40 5.67
CA ARG A 148 8.23 5.60 4.24
C ARG A 148 7.45 4.45 3.61
N LEU A 149 7.57 3.25 4.16
CA LEU A 149 6.99 2.01 3.60
C LEU A 149 5.73 1.54 4.33
N ARG A 150 5.23 2.31 5.30
CA ARG A 150 3.95 2.04 5.97
C ARG A 150 2.74 2.40 5.11
N THR A 151 2.89 3.35 4.18
CA THR A 151 1.76 3.89 3.41
C THR A 151 2.10 4.05 1.93
N THR A 152 1.07 4.20 1.12
CA THR A 152 1.14 4.53 -0.31
C THR A 152 0.98 6.03 -0.56
N ASN A 153 1.08 6.87 0.46
CA ASN A 153 0.82 8.32 0.35
C ASN A 153 1.70 9.00 -0.71
N ASP A 154 2.94 8.57 -0.87
CA ASP A 154 3.86 9.13 -1.86
C ASP A 154 3.40 8.88 -3.30
N VAL A 155 3.01 7.64 -3.62
CA VAL A 155 2.52 7.30 -4.96
C VAL A 155 1.12 7.86 -5.20
N GLU A 156 0.28 7.94 -4.16
CA GLU A 156 -1.01 8.63 -4.22
C GLU A 156 -0.85 10.11 -4.53
N ARG A 157 0.09 10.80 -3.89
CA ARG A 157 0.39 12.21 -4.19
C ARG A 157 0.86 12.40 -5.64
N LEU A 158 1.70 11.50 -6.14
CA LEU A 158 2.13 11.51 -7.54
C LEU A 158 0.94 11.28 -8.50
N ASN A 159 0.07 10.33 -8.17
CA ASN A 159 -1.18 10.10 -8.91
C ASN A 159 -2.09 11.33 -8.92
N GLU A 160 -2.21 12.04 -7.79
CA GLU A 160 -2.99 13.28 -7.72
C GLU A 160 -2.42 14.39 -8.62
N GLU A 161 -1.11 14.60 -8.60
CA GLU A 161 -0.46 15.58 -9.48
C GLU A 161 -0.64 15.24 -10.97
N ILE A 162 -0.60 13.96 -11.31
CA ILE A 162 -0.93 13.47 -12.65
C ILE A 162 -2.39 13.79 -13.00
N ARG A 163 -3.35 13.45 -12.12
CA ARG A 163 -4.78 13.71 -12.35
C ARG A 163 -5.08 15.20 -12.49
N ARG A 164 -4.36 16.08 -11.77
CA ARG A 164 -4.49 17.53 -11.92
C ARG A 164 -4.15 17.99 -13.34
N ARG A 165 -3.06 17.47 -13.92
CA ARG A 165 -2.65 17.79 -15.31
C ARG A 165 -3.61 17.19 -16.34
N GLU A 166 -4.04 15.95 -16.11
CA GLU A 166 -5.01 15.24 -16.94
C GLU A 166 -6.34 16.01 -17.07
N ARG A 167 -6.89 16.50 -15.95
CA ARG A 167 -8.16 17.25 -15.90
C ARG A 167 -8.19 18.48 -16.80
N VAL A 168 -7.04 19.11 -17.04
CA VAL A 168 -6.93 20.28 -17.92
C VAL A 168 -7.02 19.86 -19.40
N ILE A 169 -6.40 18.74 -19.78
CA ILE A 169 -6.31 18.27 -21.17
C ILE A 169 -7.60 17.58 -21.62
N ARG A 170 -8.28 16.88 -20.71
CA ARG A 170 -9.53 16.11 -20.90
C ARG A 170 -9.43 14.92 -21.85
N ILE A 171 -8.88 15.07 -23.05
CA ILE A 171 -8.76 14.01 -24.06
C ILE A 171 -7.36 14.06 -24.68
N PHE A 172 -6.67 12.92 -24.67
CA PHE A 172 -5.39 12.77 -25.36
C PHE A 172 -5.60 12.25 -26.79
N PRO A 173 -4.88 12.79 -27.79
CA PRO A 173 -5.01 12.35 -29.18
C PRO A 173 -4.41 10.95 -29.40
N ASN A 174 -3.45 10.52 -28.58
CA ASN A 174 -2.84 9.19 -28.61
C ASN A 174 -2.10 8.88 -27.30
N ARG A 175 -1.69 7.61 -27.12
CA ARG A 175 -0.95 7.14 -25.92
C ARG A 175 0.38 7.86 -25.73
N GLU A 176 1.12 8.16 -26.80
CA GLU A 176 2.40 8.87 -26.69
C GLU A 176 2.24 10.27 -26.10
N SER A 177 1.16 10.97 -26.46
CA SER A 177 0.88 12.32 -25.94
C SER A 177 0.58 12.28 -24.43
N ALA A 178 -0.13 11.25 -23.97
CA ALA A 178 -0.31 11.00 -22.55
C ALA A 178 1.03 10.71 -21.86
N ILE A 179 1.83 9.80 -22.41
CA ILE A 179 3.15 9.45 -21.84
C ILE A 179 4.07 10.67 -21.76
N ARG A 180 4.11 11.54 -22.79
CA ARG A 180 4.94 12.76 -22.78
C ARG A 180 4.55 13.74 -21.67
N LEU A 181 3.26 13.90 -21.40
CA LEU A 181 2.79 14.73 -20.29
C LEU A 181 3.16 14.12 -18.93
N LEU A 182 2.97 12.81 -18.83
CA LEU A 182 3.15 12.06 -17.59
C LEU A 182 4.63 11.83 -17.26
N GLY A 183 5.51 11.74 -18.25
CA GLY A 183 6.94 11.54 -18.10
C GLY A 183 7.75 12.82 -17.84
N ARG A 184 7.10 13.98 -17.77
CA ARG A 184 7.71 15.24 -17.29
C ARG A 184 7.79 15.21 -15.75
N TYR A 185 8.73 14.43 -15.22
CA TYR A 185 9.17 14.42 -13.82
C TYR A 185 10.68 14.23 -13.74
#